data_AF-F3P5A6-F1
#
_entry.id   AF-F3P5A6-F1
#
_cell.length_a   1.000
_cell.length_b   1.000
_cell.length_c   1.000
_cell.angle_alpha   90.00
_cell.angle_beta   90.00
_cell.angle_gamma   90.00
#
_symmetry.space_group_name_H-M   'P 1'
#
loop_
_entity.id
_entity.type
_entity.pdbx_description
1 polymer ?
#
loop_
_entity_poly.entity_id
_entity_poly.type
_entity_poly.pdbx_seq_one_letter_code
_entity_poly.pdbx_strand_id
1 'polypeptide(L)' 'MLLDCSQQLTFVDPQAAICWSANLQPQIKSSFKMGSLIGRGSGESFQLAFHGPGFVVVQPSEGQPVVASS' A
#
# COMPACT_ATOMS: atom_id res chain seq x y z
N MET A 1 -7.64 -8.21 -4.38
CA MET A 1 -8.27 -7.19 -5.24
C MET A 1 -7.28 -6.77 -6.32
N LEU A 2 -7.70 -6.58 -7.57
CA LEU A 2 -6.84 -6.15 -8.68
C LEU A 2 -7.17 -4.69 -9.02
N LEU A 3 -6.15 -3.83 -9.11
CA LEU A 3 -6.29 -2.41 -9.40
C LEU A 3 -5.58 -2.07 -10.71
N ASP A 4 -6.28 -1.42 -11.64
CA ASP A 4 -5.71 -0.91 -12.88
C ASP A 4 -4.90 0.37 -12.65
N CYS A 5 -3.69 0.42 -13.19
CA CYS A 5 -2.76 1.54 -13.03
C CYS A 5 -2.61 2.39 -14.31
N SER A 6 -3.36 2.06 -15.36
CA SER A 6 -3.21 2.66 -16.70
C SER A 6 -3.84 4.04 -16.80
N GLN A 7 -4.95 4.27 -16.09
CA GLN A 7 -5.74 5.50 -16.20
C GLN A 7 -5.24 6.60 -15.27
N GLN A 8 -4.80 6.23 -14.07
CA GLN A 8 -4.42 7.18 -13.02
C GLN A 8 -3.40 6.58 -12.07
N LEU A 9 -2.80 7.45 -11.25
CA LEU A 9 -1.86 7.05 -10.22
C LEU A 9 -2.57 6.25 -9.12
N THR A 10 -2.12 5.02 -8.87
CA THR A 10 -2.68 4.14 -7.84
C THR A 10 -1.75 4.10 -6.64
N PHE A 11 -2.27 4.37 -5.44
CA PHE A 11 -1.51 4.28 -4.19
C PHE A 11 -1.94 3.05 -3.39
N VAL A 12 -0.96 2.28 -2.92
CA VAL A 12 -1.18 1.05 -2.15
C VAL A 12 -0.24 1.02 -0.95
N ASP A 13 -0.70 0.46 0.17
CA ASP A 13 0.17 0.18 1.31
C ASP A 13 1.23 -0.88 0.94
N PRO A 14 2.53 -0.68 1.27
CA PRO A 14 3.58 -1.64 0.92
C PRO A 14 3.33 -3.06 1.42
N GLN A 15 2.67 -3.25 2.56
CA GLN A 15 2.36 -4.56 3.13
C GLN A 15 1.15 -5.23 2.45
N ALA A 16 0.29 -4.46 1.80
CA ALA A 16 -0.89 -4.99 1.11
C ALA A 16 -0.60 -5.41 -0.34
N ALA A 17 0.47 -4.91 -0.96
CA ALA A 17 0.82 -5.24 -2.34
C ALA A 17 1.41 -6.66 -2.44
N ILE A 18 0.72 -7.57 -3.13
CA ILE A 18 1.18 -8.96 -3.32
C ILE A 18 2.09 -9.07 -4.56
N CYS A 19 1.64 -8.53 -5.69
CA CYS A 19 2.37 -8.54 -6.95
C CYS A 19 1.86 -7.45 -7.91
N TRP A 20 2.61 -7.17 -8.97
CA TRP A 20 2.26 -6.17 -9.99
C TRP A 20 2.85 -6.55 -11.35
N SER A 21 2.39 -5.88 -12.41
CA SER A 21 2.92 -6.06 -13.77
C SER A 21 4.41 -5.69 -13.84
N ALA A 22 5.24 -6.53 -14.47
CA ALA A 22 6.71 -6.42 -14.46
C ALA A 22 7.26 -5.09 -15.03
N ASN A 23 6.50 -4.43 -15.90
CA ASN A 23 6.86 -3.15 -16.49
C ASN A 23 6.52 -1.94 -15.59
N LEU A 24 5.79 -2.13 -14.49
CA LEU A 24 5.52 -1.09 -13.50
C LEU A 24 6.70 -0.97 -12.53
N GLN A 25 7.16 0.28 -12.31
CA GLN A 25 8.23 0.61 -11.38
C GLN A 25 7.66 1.43 -10.21
N PRO A 26 7.19 0.79 -9.12
CA PRO A 26 6.56 1.52 -8.02
C PRO A 26 7.51 2.50 -7.36
N GLN A 27 7.00 3.69 -7.06
CA GLN A 27 7.73 4.72 -6.33
C GLN A 27 7.26 4.78 -4.88
N ILE A 28 8.19 4.80 -3.92
CA ILE A 28 7.85 4.98 -2.51
C ILE A 28 7.54 6.46 -2.26
N LYS A 29 6.36 6.72 -1.70
CA LYS A 29 5.93 8.03 -1.23
C LYS A 29 5.80 7.98 0.29
N SER A 30 6.54 8.85 0.99
CA SER A 30 6.32 9.10 2.41
C SER A 30 5.43 10.32 2.58
N SER A 31 4.42 10.21 3.42
CA SER A 31 3.63 11.35 3.89
C SER A 31 3.88 11.54 5.37
N PHE A 32 4.33 12.74 5.73
CA PHE A 32 4.40 13.19 7.11
C PHE A 32 3.11 13.95 7.42
N LYS A 33 2.24 13.38 8.26
CA LYS A 33 1.12 14.15 8.80
C LYS A 33 1.62 15.04 9.94
N MET A 34 1.83 16.33 9.65
CA MET A 34 2.27 17.35 10.61
C MET A 34 1.42 17.44 11.90
N GLY A 35 0.21 16.87 11.92
CA GLY A 35 -0.70 16.85 13.08
C GLY A 35 -0.63 15.62 14.00
N SER A 36 0.22 14.61 13.74
CA SER A 36 0.25 13.36 14.52
C SER A 36 1.01 13.43 15.86
N LEU A 37 1.58 14.59 16.22
CA LEU A 37 2.33 14.75 17.46
C LEU A 37 1.43 14.77 18.73
N ILE A 38 0.10 14.77 18.57
CA ILE A 38 -0.88 14.71 19.67
C ILE A 38 -1.60 13.35 19.62
N GLY A 39 -0.88 12.27 19.91
CA GLY A 39 -1.50 10.95 20.13
C GLY A 39 -0.82 9.78 19.43
N ARG A 40 0.21 9.23 20.08
CA ARG A 40 0.64 7.80 20.03
C ARG A 40 0.65 7.10 18.65
N GLY A 41 1.14 7.75 17.59
CA GLY A 41 1.50 7.11 16.33
C GLY A 41 2.44 8.00 15.52
N SER A 42 3.53 7.43 14.96
CA SER A 42 4.64 8.18 14.33
C SER A 42 4.25 9.16 13.22
N GLY A 43 3.02 9.11 12.69
CA GLY A 43 2.55 10.04 11.65
C GLY A 43 3.16 9.87 10.26
N GLU A 44 4.12 8.96 10.15
CA GLU A 44 4.79 8.57 8.93
C GLU A 44 3.98 7.43 8.29
N SER A 45 3.41 7.70 7.12
CA SER A 45 2.80 6.67 6.28
C SER A 45 3.59 6.53 4.99
N PHE A 46 4.01 5.30 4.69
CA PHE A 46 4.64 4.94 3.42
C PHE A 46 3.59 4.34 2.48
N GLN A 47 3.63 4.73 1.21
CA GLN A 47 2.75 4.21 0.17
C GLN A 47 3.56 3.93 -1.09
N LEU A 48 3.20 2.87 -1.81
CA LEU A 48 3.69 2.59 -3.16
C LEU A 48 2.79 3.29 -4.17
N ALA A 49 3.39 4.03 -5.10
CA ALA A 49 2.69 4.69 -6.19
C ALA A 49 2.97 3.97 -7.52
N PHE A 50 1.91 3.48 -8.17
CA PHE A 50 1.96 2.77 -9.45
C PHE A 50 1.32 3.61 -10.56
N HIS A 51 1.96 3.68 -11.72
CA HIS A 51 1.39 4.30 -12.92
C HIS A 51 1.98 3.69 -14.19
N GLY A 52 1.13 3.48 -15.20
CA GLY A 52 1.49 2.94 -16.49
C GLY A 52 0.62 1.73 -16.87
N PRO A 53 0.78 1.19 -18.09
CA PRO A 53 0.01 0.04 -18.54
C PRO A 53 0.24 -1.18 -17.64
N GLY A 54 -0.79 -1.66 -16.96
CA GLY A 54 -0.67 -2.82 -16.06
C GLY A 54 -1.55 -2.69 -14.82
N PHE A 55 -1.34 -3.61 -13.89
CA PHE A 55 -2.12 -3.72 -12.66
C PHE A 55 -1.24 -4.03 -11.45
N VAL A 56 -1.80 -3.76 -10.26
CA VAL A 56 -1.31 -4.24 -8.96
C VAL A 56 -2.37 -5.11 -8.30
N VAL A 57 -1.95 -6.23 -7.71
CA VAL A 57 -2.79 -7.09 -6.89
C VAL A 57 -2.53 -6.78 -5.43
N VAL A 58 -3.60 -6.47 -4.71
CA VAL A 58 -3.55 -6.13 -3.28
C VAL A 58 -4.33 -7.16 -2.48
N GLN A 59 -3.83 -7.49 -1.30
CA GLN A 59 -4.58 -8.19 -0.28
C GLN A 59 -5.24 -7.16 0.65
N PRO A 60 -6.57 -7.05 0.68
CA PRO A 60 -7.25 -6.39 1.78
C PRO A 60 -6.91 -7.13 3.07
N SER A 61 -6.61 -6.41 4.15
CA SER A 61 -6.36 -7.05 5.45
C SER A 61 -7.64 -7.74 5.92
N GLU A 62 -7.58 -9.05 6.20
CA GLU A 62 -8.74 -9.87 6.61
C GLU A 62 -8.89 -9.99 8.14
N GLY A 63 -8.22 -9.14 8.92
CA GLY A 63 -8.19 -9.24 10.38
C GLY A 63 -7.13 -10.24 10.86
N GLN A 64 -6.83 -10.21 12.17
CA GLN A 64 -5.71 -10.93 12.79
C GLN A 64 -5.62 -12.40 12.33
N PRO A 65 -4.41 -12.93 12.07
CA PRO A 65 -4.22 -14.38 12.04
C PRO A 65 -4.81 -14.93 13.34
N VAL A 66 -5.68 -15.93 13.24
CA VAL A 66 -6.07 -16.70 14.42
C VAL A 66 -4.78 -17.32 14.92
N VAL A 67 -4.18 -16.72 15.95
CA VAL A 67 -3.08 -17.36 16.68
C VAL A 67 -3.69 -18.64 17.24
N ALA A 68 -3.46 -19.75 16.56
CA ALA A 68 -3.76 -21.07 17.10
C ALA A 68 -2.96 -21.15 18.40
N SER A 69 -3.65 -20.96 19.51
CA SER A 69 -3.08 -21.15 20.83
C SER A 69 -2.75 -22.63 20.93
N SER A 70 -1.46 -22.93 21.02
CA SER A 70 -0.96 -24.27 21.38
C SER A 70 -1.42 -24.68 22.76
#